data_AF-A0AAN0RU73-F1
#
_entry.id   AF-A0AAN0RU73-F1
#
_cell.length_a   1.000
_cell.length_b   1.000
_cell.length_c   1.000
_cell.angle_alpha   90.00
_cell.angle_beta   90.00
_cell.angle_gamma   90.00
#
_symmetry.space_group_name_H-M   'P 1'
#
loop_
_entity.id
_entity.type
_entity.pdbx_description
1 polymer ?
#
loop_
_entity_poly.entity_id
_entity_poly.type
_entity_poly.pdbx_seq_one_letter_code
_entity_poly.pdbx_strand_id
1 'polypeptide(L)'
;MEQKLAQRPAAAYAIVALTFFGVGCFSMQFIHTLPSAPLMPAWTNFGATAFWVNGAVAAGTLAAAATAVWAALSERRNRRQDRLVVGRLTAAGVAQRLETAAGVTSNLSEALDVMRANGAVSAHYALNLLKSIQAIPRCEFDELRCMSAMPGDCAILIAAAQDRLHSAAAALRLLSASGISNTGIVRETARATDAIGQAAILYRRAKSICDAETGGIRTVLEMYAGS
;
A
#
# COMPACT_ATOMS: atom_id res chain seq x y z
N MET A 1 2.50 5.54 24.56
CA MET A 1 1.43 5.70 23.55
C MET A 1 0.70 4.40 23.21
N GLU A 2 1.01 3.26 23.84
CA GLU A 2 0.38 1.95 23.52
C GLU A 2 -0.98 1.68 24.17
N GLN A 3 -1.35 2.39 25.24
CA GLN A 3 -2.61 2.15 25.96
C GLN A 3 -3.87 2.54 25.15
N LYS A 4 -3.77 3.47 24.18
CA LYS A 4 -4.95 3.92 23.42
C LYS A 4 -5.41 2.96 22.33
N LEU A 5 -4.53 2.07 21.83
CA LEU A 5 -4.92 1.08 20.80
C LEU A 5 -5.66 -0.12 21.40
N ALA A 6 -5.31 -0.56 22.62
CA ALA A 6 -5.99 -1.66 23.30
C ALA A 6 -7.38 -1.26 23.85
N GLN A 7 -7.61 0.02 24.10
CA GLN A 7 -8.83 0.52 24.74
C GLN A 7 -10.03 0.64 23.78
N ARG A 8 -9.77 0.81 22.48
CA ARG A 8 -10.82 0.94 21.44
C ARG A 8 -11.59 -0.35 21.15
N PRO A 9 -10.96 -1.54 21.01
CA PRO A 9 -11.72 -2.78 20.88
C PRO A 9 -12.44 -3.11 22.19
N ALA A 10 -11.80 -2.88 23.35
CA ALA A 10 -12.42 -3.11 24.66
C ALA A 10 -13.68 -2.26 24.87
N ALA A 11 -13.69 -1.00 24.43
CA ALA A 11 -14.87 -0.15 24.49
C ALA A 11 -15.99 -0.65 23.57
N ALA A 12 -15.68 -1.13 22.37
CA ALA A 12 -16.68 -1.71 21.47
C ALA A 12 -17.28 -3.00 22.04
N TYR A 13 -16.45 -3.90 22.59
CA TYR A 13 -16.93 -5.11 23.28
C TYR A 13 -17.71 -4.78 24.55
N ALA A 14 -17.32 -3.75 25.30
CA ALA A 14 -18.04 -3.29 26.48
C ALA A 14 -19.40 -2.68 26.12
N ILE A 15 -19.51 -1.95 25.01
CA ILE A 15 -20.78 -1.42 24.52
C ILE A 15 -21.69 -2.55 24.06
N VAL A 16 -21.18 -3.55 23.33
CA VAL A 16 -21.95 -4.75 22.95
C VAL A 16 -22.37 -5.54 24.19
N ALA A 17 -21.48 -5.71 25.17
CA ALA A 17 -21.82 -6.38 26.43
C ALA A 17 -22.87 -5.61 27.23
N LEU A 18 -22.78 -4.27 27.28
CA LEU A 18 -23.75 -3.41 27.95
C LEU A 18 -25.11 -3.41 27.24
N THR A 19 -25.16 -3.48 25.91
CA THR A 19 -26.43 -3.58 25.18
C THR A 19 -27.07 -4.95 25.36
N PHE A 20 -26.29 -6.04 25.32
CA PHE A 20 -26.79 -7.38 25.65
C PHE A 20 -27.27 -7.48 27.10
N PHE A 21 -26.51 -6.94 28.05
CA PHE A 21 -26.86 -6.94 29.47
C PHE A 21 -28.09 -6.07 29.75
N GLY A 22 -28.17 -4.87 29.15
CA GLY A 22 -29.31 -3.97 29.25
C GLY A 22 -30.59 -4.59 28.71
N VAL A 23 -30.54 -5.27 27.56
CA VAL A 23 -31.69 -5.98 26.97
C VAL A 23 -32.09 -7.19 27.82
N GLY A 24 -31.14 -7.94 28.37
CA GLY A 24 -31.41 -9.06 29.29
C GLY A 24 -32.05 -8.61 30.60
N CYS A 25 -31.56 -7.52 31.21
CA CYS A 25 -32.13 -6.94 32.42
C CYS A 25 -33.52 -6.34 32.19
N PHE A 26 -33.73 -5.67 31.05
CA PHE A 26 -35.07 -5.17 30.67
C PHE A 26 -36.04 -6.32 30.47
N SER A 27 -35.63 -7.42 29.83
CA SER A 27 -36.46 -8.61 29.64
C SER A 27 -36.87 -9.22 30.99
N MET A 28 -35.94 -9.38 31.93
CA MET A 28 -36.25 -9.91 33.27
C MET A 28 -37.15 -8.99 34.10
N GLN A 29 -36.89 -7.68 34.12
CA GLN A 29 -37.71 -6.74 34.91
C GLN A 29 -39.12 -6.57 34.33
N PHE A 30 -39.29 -6.60 33.01
CA PHE A 30 -40.60 -6.43 32.37
C PHE A 30 -41.49 -7.67 32.52
N ILE A 31 -40.91 -8.89 32.56
CA ILE A 31 -41.67 -10.12 32.83
C ILE A 31 -42.30 -10.10 34.24
N HIS A 32 -41.63 -9.48 35.22
CA HIS A 32 -42.13 -9.37 36.59
C HIS A 32 -43.13 -8.22 36.82
N THR A 33 -43.20 -7.23 35.93
CA THR A 33 -44.07 -6.04 36.09
C THR A 33 -45.31 -6.04 35.21
N LEU A 34 -45.60 -7.10 34.46
CA LEU A 34 -46.80 -7.16 33.63
C LEU A 34 -48.04 -7.36 34.51
N PRO A 35 -48.99 -6.40 34.56
CA PRO A 35 -50.34 -6.73 34.96
C PRO A 35 -50.90 -7.70 33.91
N SER A 36 -51.61 -8.74 34.34
CA SER A 36 -52.39 -9.62 33.46
C SER A 36 -53.24 -8.77 32.50
N ALA A 37 -52.80 -8.67 31.24
CA ALA A 37 -53.40 -7.82 30.23
C ALA A 37 -54.70 -8.44 29.69
N PRO A 38 -55.68 -7.62 29.26
CA PRO A 38 -57.01 -8.09 28.86
C PRO A 38 -56.94 -8.86 27.53
N LEU A 39 -57.80 -9.88 27.41
CA LEU A 39 -57.91 -10.74 26.23
C LEU A 39 -58.22 -9.93 24.97
N MET A 40 -57.35 -10.04 23.97
CA MET A 40 -57.63 -9.68 22.57
C MET A 40 -58.20 -10.90 21.81
N PRO A 41 -58.93 -10.67 20.70
CA PRO A 41 -59.74 -11.70 20.04
C PRO A 41 -58.90 -12.80 19.35
N ALA A 42 -59.48 -14.02 19.37
CA ALA A 42 -58.86 -15.33 19.14
C ALA A 42 -58.22 -15.61 17.75
N TRP A 43 -58.17 -14.64 16.85
CA TRP A 43 -57.60 -14.83 15.50
C TRP A 43 -56.12 -14.43 15.42
N THR A 44 -55.61 -13.70 16.41
CA THR A 44 -54.19 -13.38 16.54
C THR A 44 -53.65 -14.03 17.81
N ASN A 45 -53.20 -15.29 17.72
CA ASN A 45 -52.54 -16.03 18.80
C ASN A 45 -51.10 -15.55 19.08
N PHE A 46 -50.90 -14.23 19.06
CA PHE A 46 -49.69 -13.58 19.54
C PHE A 46 -50.14 -12.51 20.52
N GLY A 47 -49.86 -12.71 21.80
CA GLY A 47 -50.15 -11.69 22.82
C GLY A 47 -49.51 -10.36 22.40
N ALA A 48 -50.23 -9.24 22.55
CA ALA A 48 -49.73 -7.91 22.19
C ALA A 48 -48.34 -7.61 22.79
N THR A 49 -48.05 -8.20 23.96
CA THR A 49 -46.75 -8.17 24.64
C THR A 49 -45.64 -8.90 23.87
N ALA A 50 -45.93 -10.02 23.22
CA ALA A 50 -44.95 -10.77 22.41
C ALA A 50 -44.52 -10.00 21.15
N PHE A 51 -45.41 -9.19 20.57
CA PHE A 51 -45.07 -8.34 19.42
C PHE A 51 -44.07 -7.24 19.80
N TRP A 52 -44.31 -6.54 20.92
CA TRP A 52 -43.39 -5.50 21.43
C TRP A 52 -42.05 -6.07 21.87
N VAL A 53 -42.03 -7.22 22.55
CA VAL A 53 -40.79 -7.90 22.97
C VAL A 53 -39.99 -8.36 21.75
N ASN A 54 -40.63 -9.03 20.79
CA ASN A 54 -39.94 -9.48 19.57
C ASN A 54 -39.42 -8.29 18.74
N GLY A 55 -40.19 -7.20 18.66
CA GLY A 55 -39.76 -5.96 18.00
C GLY A 55 -38.55 -5.30 18.67
N ALA A 56 -38.53 -5.23 20.00
CA ALA A 56 -37.40 -4.67 20.76
C ALA A 56 -36.14 -5.53 20.64
N VAL A 57 -36.27 -6.86 20.72
CA VAL A 57 -35.15 -7.80 20.55
C VAL A 57 -34.58 -7.71 19.13
N ALA A 58 -35.43 -7.62 18.11
CA ALA A 58 -35.01 -7.44 16.72
C ALA A 58 -34.29 -6.11 16.50
N ALA A 59 -34.78 -5.01 17.08
CA ALA A 59 -34.11 -3.71 17.00
C ALA A 59 -32.74 -3.73 17.70
N GLY A 60 -32.65 -4.36 18.87
CA GLY A 60 -31.39 -4.52 19.61
C GLY A 60 -30.35 -5.35 18.87
N THR A 61 -30.76 -6.44 18.22
CA THR A 61 -29.85 -7.26 17.40
C THR A 61 -29.37 -6.51 16.15
N LEU A 62 -30.23 -5.74 15.49
CA LEU A 62 -29.81 -4.90 14.35
C LEU A 62 -28.82 -3.81 14.77
N ALA A 63 -29.04 -3.16 15.91
CA ALA A 63 -28.12 -2.16 16.46
C ALA A 63 -26.75 -2.78 16.83
N ALA A 64 -26.75 -3.96 17.45
CA ALA A 64 -25.52 -4.70 17.75
C ALA A 64 -24.77 -5.11 16.47
N ALA A 65 -25.48 -5.60 15.45
CA ALA A 65 -24.88 -5.93 14.17
C ALA A 65 -24.29 -4.68 13.48
N ALA A 66 -25.01 -3.56 13.48
CA ALA A 66 -24.54 -2.31 12.90
C ALA A 66 -23.26 -1.78 13.58
N THR A 67 -23.21 -1.82 14.91
CA THR A 67 -22.02 -1.38 15.67
C THR A 67 -20.83 -2.31 15.46
N ALA A 68 -21.04 -3.63 15.39
CA ALA A 68 -20.00 -4.59 15.07
C ALA A 68 -19.42 -4.36 13.67
N VAL A 69 -20.28 -4.14 12.67
CA VAL A 69 -19.87 -3.80 11.30
C VAL A 69 -19.10 -2.48 11.28
N TRP A 70 -19.60 -1.46 11.99
CA TRP A 70 -18.94 -0.16 12.06
C TRP A 70 -17.55 -0.25 12.71
N ALA A 71 -17.40 -1.01 13.80
CA ALA A 71 -16.12 -1.24 14.46
C ALA A 71 -15.15 -1.97 13.53
N ALA A 72 -15.60 -3.02 12.83
CA ALA A 72 -14.80 -3.75 11.86
C ALA A 72 -14.35 -2.87 10.68
N LEU A 73 -15.23 -2.00 10.18
CA LEU A 73 -14.92 -1.05 9.12
C LEU A 73 -13.98 0.07 9.58
N SER A 74 -14.17 0.59 10.80
CA SER A 74 -13.32 1.61 11.41
C SER A 74 -11.89 1.11 11.59
N GLU A 75 -11.73 -0.11 12.10
CA GLU A 75 -10.42 -0.75 12.25
C GLU A 75 -9.73 -0.95 10.89
N ARG A 76 -10.47 -1.41 9.87
CA ARG A 76 -9.95 -1.52 8.50
C ARG A 76 -9.49 -0.18 7.94
N ARG A 77 -10.26 0.88 8.18
CA ARG A 77 -9.93 2.25 7.73
C ARG A 77 -8.68 2.77 8.42
N ASN A 78 -8.58 2.63 9.74
CA ASN A 78 -7.41 3.06 10.51
C ASN A 78 -6.14 2.31 10.05
N ARG A 79 -6.20 0.98 9.94
CA ARG A 79 -5.07 0.17 9.44
C ARG A 79 -4.63 0.59 8.04
N ARG A 80 -5.57 0.96 7.17
CA ARG A 80 -5.26 1.42 5.83
C ARG A 80 -4.59 2.80 5.86
N GLN A 81 -5.08 3.71 6.69
CA GLN A 81 -4.48 5.04 6.86
C GLN A 81 -3.06 4.94 7.44
N ASP A 82 -2.83 4.12 8.46
CA ASP A 82 -1.50 3.93 9.04
C ASP A 82 -0.50 3.41 8.01
N ARG A 83 -0.91 2.40 7.22
CA ARG A 83 -0.08 1.87 6.13
C ARG A 83 0.20 2.92 5.05
N LEU A 84 -0.77 3.76 4.72
CA LEU A 84 -0.58 4.85 3.76
C LEU A 84 0.40 5.91 4.27
N VAL A 85 0.32 6.27 5.55
CA VAL A 85 1.25 7.21 6.17
C VAL A 85 2.67 6.66 6.14
N VAL A 86 2.87 5.40 6.54
CA VAL A 86 4.17 4.73 6.47
C VAL A 86 4.68 4.66 5.03
N GLY A 87 3.82 4.33 4.07
CA GLY A 87 4.16 4.31 2.65
C GLY A 87 4.62 5.67 2.15
N ARG A 88 3.88 6.75 2.45
CA ARG A 88 4.24 8.11 2.05
C ARG A 88 5.54 8.61 2.69
N LEU A 89 5.77 8.30 3.97
CA LEU A 89 7.02 8.61 4.65
C LEU A 89 8.20 7.88 4.01
N THR A 90 8.02 6.60 3.68
CA THR A 90 9.03 5.81 2.97
C THR A 90 9.29 6.40 1.59
N ALA A 91 8.23 6.75 0.84
CA ALA A 91 8.34 7.42 -0.47
C ALA A 91 9.11 8.72 -0.41
N ALA A 92 8.89 9.56 0.62
CA ALA A 92 9.66 10.78 0.83
C ALA A 92 11.14 10.48 1.07
N GLY A 93 11.45 9.43 1.84
CA GLY A 93 12.82 8.98 2.09
C GLY A 93 13.54 8.43 0.85
N VAL A 94 12.81 7.74 -0.05
CA VAL A 94 13.39 7.16 -1.27
C VAL A 94 13.35 8.09 -2.49
N ALA A 95 12.57 9.18 -2.47
CA ALA A 95 12.39 10.08 -3.61
C ALA A 95 13.73 10.59 -4.20
N GLN A 96 14.65 11.03 -3.35
CA GLN A 96 15.98 11.49 -3.78
C GLN A 96 16.82 10.37 -4.40
N ARG A 97 16.68 9.14 -3.89
CA ARG A 97 17.37 7.95 -4.42
C ARG A 97 16.80 7.57 -5.78
N LEU A 98 15.47 7.68 -5.95
CA LEU A 98 14.80 7.45 -7.23
C LEU A 98 15.17 8.49 -8.27
N GLU A 99 15.33 9.76 -7.88
CA GLU A 99 15.84 10.81 -8.77
C GLU A 99 17.27 10.52 -9.22
N THR A 100 18.15 10.18 -8.28
CA THR A 100 19.53 9.81 -8.59
C THR A 100 19.56 8.58 -9.51
N ALA A 101 18.73 7.56 -9.22
CA ALA A 101 18.62 6.37 -10.06
C ALA A 101 18.10 6.71 -11.47
N ALA A 102 17.08 7.56 -11.58
CA ALA A 102 16.54 8.00 -12.87
C ALA A 102 17.59 8.77 -13.70
N GLY A 103 18.34 9.67 -13.07
CA GLY A 103 19.39 10.44 -13.74
C GLY A 103 20.57 9.59 -14.18
N VAL A 104 21.05 8.69 -13.31
CA VAL A 104 22.13 7.75 -13.68
C VAL A 104 21.68 6.81 -14.78
N THR A 105 20.45 6.28 -14.72
CA THR A 105 19.94 5.40 -15.78
C THR A 105 19.74 6.11 -17.11
N SER A 106 19.29 7.37 -17.12
CA SER A 106 19.18 8.13 -18.37
C SER A 106 20.54 8.42 -19.00
N ASN A 107 21.53 8.78 -18.19
CA ASN A 107 22.88 9.04 -18.69
C ASN A 107 23.50 7.75 -19.26
N LEU A 108 23.22 6.60 -18.64
CA LEU A 108 23.66 5.29 -19.14
C LEU A 108 22.96 4.91 -20.44
N SER A 109 21.66 5.18 -20.60
CA SER A 109 20.97 4.92 -21.87
C SER A 109 21.54 5.76 -23.00
N GLU A 110 21.80 7.05 -22.77
CA GLU A 110 22.36 7.95 -23.78
C GLU A 110 23.78 7.51 -24.19
N ALA A 111 24.62 7.14 -23.21
CA ALA A 111 25.95 6.60 -23.48
C ALA A 111 25.90 5.31 -24.32
N LEU A 112 24.92 4.44 -24.08
CA LEU A 112 24.72 3.22 -24.85
C LEU A 112 24.18 3.47 -26.26
N ASP A 113 23.28 4.44 -26.44
CA ASP A 113 22.74 4.80 -27.75
C ASP A 113 23.82 5.38 -28.66
N VAL A 114 24.68 6.25 -28.13
CA VAL A 114 25.85 6.77 -28.87
C VAL A 114 26.78 5.64 -29.30
N MET A 115 27.05 4.67 -28.41
CA MET A 115 27.89 3.52 -28.75
C MET A 115 27.26 2.60 -29.79
N ARG A 116 25.94 2.40 -29.71
CA ARG A 116 25.20 1.62 -30.70
C ARG A 116 25.30 2.26 -32.08
N ALA A 117 25.22 3.59 -32.16
CA ALA A 117 25.42 4.34 -33.40
C ALA A 117 26.85 4.20 -33.94
N ASN A 118 27.85 4.15 -33.06
CA ASN A 118 29.26 4.04 -33.43
C ASN A 118 29.73 2.60 -33.71
N GLY A 119 28.88 1.59 -33.48
CA GLY A 119 29.13 0.19 -33.85
C GLY A 119 30.22 -0.55 -33.05
N ALA A 120 30.80 0.08 -32.02
CA ALA A 120 31.87 -0.51 -31.22
C ALA A 120 31.56 -0.37 -29.72
N VAL A 121 31.28 -1.50 -29.06
CA VAL A 121 31.25 -1.59 -27.60
C VAL A 121 32.51 -2.33 -27.15
N SER A 122 33.45 -1.60 -26.55
CA SER A 122 34.65 -2.21 -25.98
C SER A 122 34.30 -2.95 -24.69
N ALA A 123 34.93 -4.10 -24.44
CA ALA A 123 34.75 -4.88 -23.21
C ALA A 123 35.08 -4.06 -21.96
N HIS A 124 36.10 -3.19 -22.03
CA HIS A 124 36.45 -2.29 -20.93
C HIS A 124 35.32 -1.30 -20.62
N TYR A 125 34.66 -0.78 -21.65
CA TYR A 125 33.56 0.15 -21.49
C TYR A 125 32.30 -0.54 -20.95
N ALA A 126 31.99 -1.76 -21.40
CA ALA A 126 30.90 -2.59 -20.84
C ALA A 126 31.08 -2.85 -19.34
N LEU A 127 32.33 -3.09 -18.89
CA LEU A 127 32.65 -3.21 -17.46
C LEU A 127 32.44 -1.91 -16.68
N ASN A 128 32.76 -0.76 -17.28
CA ASN A 128 32.52 0.54 -16.65
C ASN A 128 31.01 0.82 -16.49
N LEU A 129 30.21 0.55 -17.53
CA LEU A 129 28.74 0.64 -17.42
C LEU A 129 28.18 -0.29 -16.36
N LEU A 130 28.70 -1.52 -16.28
CA LEU A 130 28.28 -2.48 -15.27
C LEU A 130 28.56 -1.98 -13.85
N LYS A 131 29.73 -1.36 -13.61
CA LYS A 131 30.03 -0.71 -12.32
C LYS A 131 29.05 0.43 -12.03
N SER A 132 28.75 1.25 -13.03
CA SER A 132 27.76 2.34 -12.89
C SER A 132 26.37 1.82 -12.53
N ILE A 133 25.91 0.72 -13.15
CA ILE A 133 24.61 0.10 -12.81
C ILE A 133 24.64 -0.46 -11.38
N GLN A 134 25.76 -1.03 -10.94
CA GLN A 134 25.89 -1.55 -9.56
C GLN A 134 25.93 -0.45 -8.51
N ALA A 135 26.38 0.76 -8.86
CA ALA A 135 26.38 1.92 -7.99
C ALA A 135 25.00 2.57 -7.82
N ILE A 136 24.00 2.19 -8.63
CA ILE A 136 22.64 2.73 -8.51
C ILE A 136 22.02 2.28 -7.18
N PRO A 137 21.52 3.22 -6.35
CA PRO A 137 20.89 2.88 -5.09
C PRO A 137 19.63 2.05 -5.32
N ARG A 138 19.52 0.90 -4.63
CA ARG A 138 18.37 0.00 -4.72
C ARG A 138 17.46 0.14 -3.52
N CYS A 139 16.16 0.30 -3.76
CA CYS A 139 15.17 0.18 -2.70
C CYS A 139 15.12 -1.26 -2.19
N GLU A 140 15.17 -1.43 -0.88
CA GLU A 140 15.08 -2.74 -0.22
C GLU A 140 13.65 -3.28 -0.25
N PHE A 141 13.51 -4.59 -0.02
CA PHE A 141 12.20 -5.24 0.00
C PHE A 141 11.26 -4.63 1.04
N ASP A 142 11.77 -4.27 2.22
CA ASP A 142 10.96 -3.64 3.26
C ASP A 142 10.48 -2.24 2.85
N GLU A 143 11.32 -1.45 2.16
CA GLU A 143 10.93 -0.16 1.60
C GLU A 143 9.83 -0.32 0.54
N LEU A 144 9.98 -1.29 -0.36
CA LEU A 144 8.97 -1.63 -1.37
C LEU A 144 7.66 -2.10 -0.73
N ARG A 145 7.75 -2.91 0.34
CA ARG A 145 6.60 -3.39 1.09
C ARG A 145 5.85 -2.26 1.78
N CYS A 146 6.56 -1.29 2.34
CA CYS A 146 5.95 -0.09 2.93
C CYS A 146 5.22 0.75 1.87
N MET A 147 5.79 0.86 0.68
CA MET A 147 5.17 1.58 -0.44
C MET A 147 4.04 0.81 -1.14
N SER A 148 3.86 -0.50 -0.88
CA SER A 148 2.81 -1.30 -1.52
C SER A 148 1.39 -0.86 -1.15
N ALA A 149 1.24 -0.11 -0.06
CA ALA A 149 -0.03 0.47 0.36
C ALA A 149 -0.38 1.75 -0.41
N MET A 150 0.60 2.37 -1.08
CA MET A 150 0.40 3.63 -1.81
C MET A 150 -0.36 3.40 -3.12
N PRO A 151 -1.16 4.38 -3.55
CA PRO A 151 -1.80 4.34 -4.86
C PRO A 151 -0.76 4.48 -5.99
N GLY A 152 -1.11 3.97 -7.18
CA GLY A 152 -0.30 4.13 -8.39
C GLY A 152 0.78 3.07 -8.59
N ASP A 153 0.75 1.96 -7.86
CA ASP A 153 1.64 0.81 -8.06
C ASP A 153 3.15 1.18 -8.03
N CYS A 154 3.50 2.20 -7.24
CA CYS A 154 4.86 2.73 -7.18
C CYS A 154 5.89 1.63 -6.83
N ALA A 155 5.58 0.79 -5.84
CA ALA A 155 6.43 -0.34 -5.47
C ALA A 155 6.66 -1.32 -6.63
N ILE A 156 5.64 -1.57 -7.45
CA ILE A 156 5.73 -2.46 -8.61
C ILE A 156 6.61 -1.83 -9.70
N LEU A 157 6.45 -0.51 -9.94
CA LEU A 157 7.27 0.20 -10.91
C LEU A 157 8.76 0.21 -10.52
N ILE A 158 9.07 0.42 -9.24
CA ILE A 158 10.44 0.39 -8.73
C ILE A 158 11.02 -1.03 -8.84
N ALA A 159 10.26 -2.05 -8.43
CA ALA A 159 10.70 -3.43 -8.54
C ALA A 159 10.97 -3.84 -10.01
N ALA A 160 10.07 -3.46 -10.93
CA ALA A 160 10.25 -3.69 -12.36
C ALA A 160 11.49 -2.95 -12.89
N ALA A 161 11.72 -1.71 -12.47
CA ALA A 161 12.90 -0.95 -12.89
C ALA A 161 14.21 -1.62 -12.43
N GLN A 162 14.25 -2.12 -11.19
CA GLN A 162 15.39 -2.86 -10.65
C GLN A 162 15.63 -4.17 -11.42
N ASP A 163 14.58 -4.91 -11.76
CA ASP A 163 14.66 -6.12 -12.56
C ASP A 163 15.22 -5.84 -13.97
N ARG A 164 14.79 -4.75 -14.61
CA ARG A 164 15.35 -4.31 -15.89
C ARG A 164 16.82 -3.94 -15.80
N LEU A 165 17.25 -3.28 -14.72
CA LEU A 165 18.68 -3.03 -14.49
C LEU A 165 19.48 -4.31 -14.27
N HIS A 166 18.89 -5.30 -13.60
CA HIS A 166 19.51 -6.61 -13.44
C HIS A 166 19.68 -7.36 -14.76
N SER A 167 18.65 -7.33 -15.60
CA SER A 167 18.70 -7.87 -16.96
C SER A 167 19.76 -7.16 -17.81
N ALA A 168 19.82 -5.82 -17.77
CA ALA A 168 20.84 -5.05 -18.45
C ALA A 168 22.27 -5.38 -17.96
N ALA A 169 22.46 -5.51 -16.64
CA ALA A 169 23.73 -5.93 -16.08
C ALA A 169 24.14 -7.34 -16.55
N ALA A 170 23.20 -8.27 -16.68
CA ALA A 170 23.48 -9.60 -17.23
C ALA A 170 23.94 -9.52 -18.70
N ALA A 171 23.28 -8.71 -19.53
CA ALA A 171 23.69 -8.49 -20.92
C ALA A 171 25.09 -7.85 -21.02
N LEU A 172 25.40 -6.87 -20.17
CA LEU A 172 26.73 -6.25 -20.11
C LEU A 172 27.82 -7.22 -19.63
N ARG A 173 27.53 -8.14 -18.71
CA ARG A 173 28.48 -9.19 -18.31
C ARG A 173 28.83 -10.09 -19.49
N LEU A 174 27.82 -10.46 -20.29
CA LEU A 174 28.06 -11.23 -21.51
C LEU A 174 28.98 -10.44 -22.44
N LEU A 175 28.68 -9.17 -22.72
CA LEU A 175 29.51 -8.30 -23.57
C LEU A 175 30.96 -8.15 -23.09
N SER A 176 31.20 -8.23 -21.78
CA SER A 176 32.55 -8.20 -21.22
C SER A 176 33.30 -9.54 -21.32
N ALA A 177 32.60 -10.65 -21.56
CA ALA A 177 33.21 -11.97 -21.71
C ALA A 177 33.81 -12.13 -23.10
N SER A 178 35.06 -12.60 -23.17
CA SER A 178 35.74 -12.91 -24.41
C SER A 178 35.05 -14.09 -25.13
N GLY A 179 34.63 -13.89 -26.38
CA GLY A 179 34.10 -14.97 -27.23
C GLY A 179 32.71 -14.76 -27.84
N ILE A 180 32.12 -13.57 -27.74
CA ILE A 180 30.82 -13.27 -28.36
C ILE A 180 30.98 -12.92 -29.84
N SER A 181 30.14 -13.50 -30.69
CA SER A 181 30.07 -13.16 -32.12
C SER A 181 29.64 -11.69 -32.32
N ASN A 182 30.06 -11.05 -33.41
CA ASN A 182 29.62 -9.67 -33.72
C ASN A 182 28.09 -9.51 -33.72
N THR A 183 27.35 -10.53 -34.17
CA THR A 183 25.88 -10.56 -34.10
C THR A 183 25.35 -10.65 -32.67
N GLY A 184 26.02 -11.40 -31.79
CA GLY A 184 25.73 -11.45 -30.36
C GLY A 184 25.99 -10.11 -29.67
N ILE A 185 27.07 -9.41 -30.04
CA ILE A 185 27.40 -8.08 -29.50
C ILE A 185 26.29 -7.08 -29.82
N VAL A 186 25.83 -7.01 -31.08
CA VAL A 186 24.74 -6.11 -31.48
C VAL A 186 23.43 -6.44 -30.76
N ARG A 187 23.13 -7.73 -30.57
CA ARG A 187 21.91 -8.16 -29.89
C ARG A 187 21.93 -7.85 -28.39
N GLU A 188 23.03 -8.15 -27.70
CA GLU A 188 23.12 -7.92 -26.25
C GLU A 188 23.24 -6.43 -25.92
N THR A 189 23.90 -5.63 -26.77
CA THR A 189 23.90 -4.17 -26.63
C THR A 189 22.50 -3.59 -26.80
N ALA A 190 21.77 -4.02 -27.83
CA ALA A 190 20.37 -3.63 -28.03
C ALA A 190 19.48 -3.94 -26.82
N ARG A 191 19.63 -5.14 -26.24
CA ARG A 191 18.90 -5.55 -25.03
C ARG A 191 19.27 -4.72 -23.82
N ALA A 192 20.56 -4.46 -23.61
CA ALA A 192 21.02 -3.62 -22.49
C ALA A 192 20.46 -2.19 -22.59
N THR A 193 20.51 -1.60 -23.79
CA THR A 193 19.96 -0.27 -24.06
C THR A 193 18.45 -0.20 -23.79
N ASP A 194 17.67 -1.12 -24.35
CA ASP A 194 16.22 -1.14 -24.16
C ASP A 194 15.83 -1.35 -22.69
N ALA A 195 16.52 -2.27 -21.99
CA ALA A 195 16.29 -2.51 -20.57
C ALA A 195 16.61 -1.28 -19.71
N ILE A 196 17.71 -0.56 -19.98
CA ILE A 196 18.08 0.65 -19.23
C ILE A 196 17.12 1.80 -19.55
N GLY A 197 16.72 1.98 -20.81
CA GLY A 197 15.74 2.98 -21.20
C GLY A 197 14.38 2.76 -20.53
N GLN A 198 13.91 1.51 -20.51
CA GLN A 198 12.68 1.15 -19.79
C GLN A 198 12.81 1.34 -18.28
N ALA A 199 13.95 0.99 -17.68
CA ALA A 199 14.21 1.24 -16.26
C ALA A 199 14.14 2.74 -15.92
N ALA A 200 14.72 3.61 -16.77
CA ALA A 200 14.67 5.06 -16.58
C ALA A 200 13.23 5.61 -16.62
N ILE A 201 12.41 5.13 -17.57
CA ILE A 201 10.98 5.51 -17.65
C ILE A 201 10.23 5.08 -16.39
N LEU A 202 10.45 3.85 -15.93
CA LEU A 202 9.81 3.31 -14.73
C LEU A 202 10.20 4.09 -13.47
N TYR A 203 11.49 4.43 -13.31
CA TYR A 203 11.95 5.25 -12.19
C TYR A 203 11.37 6.66 -12.21
N ARG A 204 11.29 7.32 -13.38
CA ARG A 204 10.66 8.65 -13.49
C ARG A 204 9.18 8.59 -13.12
N ARG A 205 8.47 7.55 -13.59
CA ARG A 205 7.05 7.37 -13.27
C ARG A 205 6.84 7.10 -11.78
N ALA A 206 7.65 6.22 -11.19
CA ALA A 206 7.64 5.97 -9.76
C ALA A 206 7.91 7.26 -8.96
N LYS A 207 8.92 8.05 -9.36
CA LYS A 207 9.22 9.35 -8.76
C LYS A 207 8.01 10.28 -8.82
N SER A 208 7.37 10.44 -9.98
CA SER A 208 6.21 11.34 -10.12
C SER A 208 5.06 10.97 -9.18
N ILE A 209 4.88 9.68 -8.90
CA ILE A 209 3.86 9.17 -7.97
C ILE A 209 4.28 9.43 -6.53
N CYS A 210 5.54 9.19 -6.18
CA CYS A 210 6.10 9.55 -4.88
C CYS A 210 5.95 11.06 -4.63
N ASP A 211 6.33 11.91 -5.57
CA ASP A 211 6.24 13.36 -5.45
C ASP A 211 4.78 13.83 -5.29
N ALA A 212 3.85 13.28 -6.07
CA ALA A 212 2.42 13.60 -5.96
C ALA A 212 1.85 13.22 -4.58
N GLU A 213 2.21 12.05 -4.04
CA GLU A 213 1.72 11.56 -2.75
C GLU A 213 2.40 12.22 -1.55
N THR A 214 3.65 12.68 -1.71
CA THR A 214 4.43 13.35 -0.67
C THR A 214 4.24 14.87 -0.66
N GLY A 215 3.78 15.47 -1.75
CA GLY A 215 3.50 16.91 -1.84
C GLY A 215 2.54 17.40 -0.76
N GLY A 216 1.56 16.57 -0.36
CA GLY A 216 0.67 16.87 0.77
C GLY A 216 1.32 16.82 2.15
N ILE A 217 2.45 16.12 2.31
CA ILE A 217 3.23 16.13 3.56
C ILE A 217 4.08 17.40 3.62
N ARG A 218 4.67 17.80 2.49
CA ARG A 218 5.49 19.01 2.39
C ARG A 218 4.69 20.27 2.72
N THR A 219 3.49 20.42 2.17
CA THR A 219 2.64 21.58 2.45
C THR A 219 2.24 21.66 3.92
N VAL A 220 2.02 20.53 4.58
CA VAL A 220 1.74 20.48 6.03
C VAL A 220 2.97 20.87 6.83
N LEU A 221 4.15 20.34 6.49
CA LEU A 221 5.40 20.68 7.17
C LEU A 221 5.78 22.16 6.99
N GLU A 222 5.60 22.73 5.80
CA GLU A 222 5.84 24.16 5.53
C GLU A 222 4.87 25.05 6.32
N MET A 223 3.63 24.60 6.56
CA MET A 223 2.65 25.29 7.40
C MET A 223 3.04 25.32 8.89
N TYR A 224 3.72 24.28 9.38
CA TYR A 224 4.22 24.20 10.76
C TYR A 224 5.61 24.82 10.96
N ALA A 225 6.44 24.91 9.91
CA ALA A 225 7.77 25.53 9.97
C ALA A 225 7.73 27.06 9.81
N GLY A 226 6.59 27.62 9.38
CA GLY A 226 6.35 29.05 9.23
C GLY A 226 5.70 29.75 10.44
N SER A 227 5.54 29.07 11.57
CA SER A 227 5.07 29.63 12.86
C SER A 227 6.21 29.76 13.86
#